data_AF-A0A2V9ADG1-F1
#
_entry.id   AF-A0A2V9ADG1-F1
#
_cell.length_a   1.000
_cell.length_b   1.000
_cell.length_c   1.000
_cell.angle_alpha   90.00
_cell.angle_beta   90.00
_cell.angle_gamma   90.00
#
_symmetry.space_group_name_H-M   'P 1'
#
loop_
_entity.id
_entity.type
_entity.pdbx_description
1 polymer ?
#
loop_
_entity_poly.entity_id
_entity_poly.type
_entity_poly.pdbx_seq_one_letter_code
_entity_poly.pdbx_strand_id
1 'polypeptide(L)'
;MESEPQKVSLFTEQLAIDKKYLPAKRYAGAVRERHTDRYFVDKFPMYLLPNSSSPPVVSFSFVDPGLESLDSFKTHLQAYLPLFFQLQSVRFHYIATRETHHNRAKELFMGHFDRHWNPDSPEGLVDFFCLRKRIEGGEAGKLSTADLIVHADAKLKFNHSGIEDLYQKWRSGQLSFDQVRKEYQALRRPETVTFIFSPVNGQVALFERHPRTLVKPARKSAGPRRFTGDFTPNFAGSER
;
A
#
# COMPACT_ATOMS: atom_id res chain seq x y z
N MET A 1 6.68 13.40 -2.14
CA MET A 1 5.32 13.57 -2.69
C MET A 1 4.33 13.33 -1.59
N GLU A 2 3.39 14.25 -1.41
CA GLU A 2 2.53 14.28 -0.22
C GLU A 2 1.05 14.13 -0.54
N SER A 3 0.58 14.68 -1.67
CA SER A 3 -0.85 14.65 -2.01
C SER A 3 -1.27 13.40 -2.78
N GLU A 4 -2.53 12.98 -2.59
CA GLU A 4 -3.12 11.87 -3.35
C GLU A 4 -3.07 12.09 -4.87
N PRO A 5 -3.44 13.27 -5.43
CA PRO A 5 -3.38 13.48 -6.88
C PRO A 5 -1.97 13.33 -7.47
N GLN A 6 -0.94 13.81 -6.77
CA GLN A 6 0.45 13.65 -7.20
C GLN A 6 0.86 12.18 -7.26
N LYS A 7 0.49 11.41 -6.23
CA LYS A 7 0.79 9.98 -6.16
C LYS A 7 0.08 9.21 -7.26
N VAL A 8 -1.20 9.48 -7.48
CA VAL A 8 -1.99 8.84 -8.54
C VAL A 8 -1.40 9.15 -9.92
N SER A 9 -1.16 10.43 -10.25
CA SER A 9 -0.58 10.84 -11.54
C SER A 9 0.78 10.18 -11.79
N LEU A 10 1.67 10.11 -10.79
CA LEU A 10 2.94 9.40 -10.92
C LEU A 10 2.74 7.96 -11.42
N PHE A 11 1.88 7.18 -10.76
CA PHE A 11 1.72 5.78 -11.12
C PHE A 11 0.95 5.58 -12.42
N THR A 12 -0.11 6.36 -12.65
CA THR A 12 -1.00 6.12 -13.80
C THR A 12 -0.49 6.75 -15.08
N GLU A 13 0.10 7.95 -15.00
CA GLU A 13 0.52 8.71 -16.18
C GLU A 13 2.00 8.46 -16.50
N GLN A 14 2.88 8.46 -15.49
CA GLN A 14 4.33 8.31 -15.73
C GLN A 14 4.76 6.85 -15.78
N LEU A 15 4.19 6.00 -14.91
CA LEU A 15 4.53 4.56 -14.85
C LEU A 15 3.52 3.65 -15.58
N ALA A 16 2.47 4.23 -16.18
CA ALA A 16 1.43 3.53 -16.93
C ALA A 16 0.76 2.37 -16.16
N ILE A 17 0.63 2.50 -14.84
CA ILE A 17 -0.02 1.52 -13.97
C ILE A 17 -1.51 1.82 -13.86
N ASP A 18 -2.35 0.82 -14.16
CA ASP A 18 -3.80 0.93 -14.02
C ASP A 18 -4.19 1.24 -12.56
N LYS A 19 -5.16 2.16 -12.38
CA LYS A 19 -5.67 2.60 -11.08
C LYS A 19 -6.13 1.45 -10.19
N LYS A 20 -6.60 0.33 -10.76
CA LYS A 20 -7.04 -0.84 -9.99
C LYS A 20 -5.94 -1.49 -9.15
N TYR A 21 -4.68 -1.26 -9.47
CA TYR A 21 -3.54 -1.78 -8.70
C TYR A 21 -3.11 -0.85 -7.57
N LEU A 22 -3.60 0.40 -7.55
CA LEU A 22 -3.24 1.36 -6.53
C LEU A 22 -3.93 1.03 -5.20
N PRO A 23 -3.27 1.26 -4.05
CA PRO A 23 -3.89 1.08 -2.75
C PRO A 23 -5.08 2.02 -2.60
N ALA A 24 -6.28 1.46 -2.52
CA ALA A 24 -7.53 2.20 -2.49
C ALA A 24 -8.40 1.77 -1.31
N LYS A 25 -9.20 2.71 -0.80
CA LYS A 25 -10.28 2.43 0.15
C LYS A 25 -11.58 2.99 -0.42
N ARG A 26 -12.60 2.12 -0.47
CA ARG A 26 -13.94 2.46 -0.93
C ARG A 26 -14.78 2.98 0.22
N TYR A 27 -15.36 4.16 0.03
CA TYR A 27 -16.26 4.80 0.98
C TYR A 27 -17.68 4.76 0.43
N ALA A 28 -18.65 4.43 1.29
CA ALA A 28 -20.06 4.61 0.97
C ALA A 28 -20.42 6.09 1.07
N GLY A 29 -21.05 6.62 0.03
CA GLY A 29 -21.62 7.97 0.03
C GLY A 29 -22.92 8.05 0.80
N ALA A 30 -23.36 9.28 1.08
CA ALA A 30 -24.63 9.56 1.75
C ALA A 30 -25.86 9.11 0.92
N VAL A 31 -25.69 8.95 -0.39
CA VAL A 31 -26.70 8.39 -1.30
C VAL A 31 -26.40 6.90 -1.46
N ARG A 32 -27.40 6.04 -1.19
CA ARG A 32 -27.30 4.59 -1.46
C ARG A 32 -26.79 4.38 -2.90
N GLU A 33 -25.85 3.46 -3.06
CA GLU A 33 -25.19 3.09 -4.34
C GLU A 33 -24.12 4.06 -4.88
N ARG A 34 -23.91 5.24 -4.28
CA ARG A 34 -22.73 6.04 -4.62
C ARG A 34 -21.54 5.61 -3.78
N HIS A 35 -20.51 5.10 -4.43
CA HIS A 35 -19.22 4.82 -3.81
C HIS A 35 -18.16 5.80 -4.30
N THR A 36 -17.21 6.12 -3.43
CA THR A 36 -16.03 6.90 -3.81
C THR A 36 -14.78 6.16 -3.35
N ASP A 37 -13.91 5.87 -4.30
CA ASP A 37 -12.59 5.33 -4.00
C ASP A 37 -11.62 6.48 -3.70
N ARG A 38 -10.86 6.34 -2.61
CA ARG A 38 -9.73 7.22 -2.30
C ARG A 38 -8.45 6.40 -2.28
N TYR A 39 -7.39 6.96 -2.84
CA TYR A 39 -6.11 6.30 -3.01
C TYR A 39 -5.10 6.77 -1.97
N PHE A 40 -4.19 5.89 -1.56
CA PHE A 40 -3.10 6.22 -0.62
C PHE A 40 -3.57 6.89 0.68
N VAL A 41 -4.67 6.38 1.26
CA VAL A 41 -5.37 6.99 2.40
C VAL A 41 -4.57 7.04 3.71
N ASP A 42 -3.52 6.23 3.83
CA ASP A 42 -2.61 6.24 4.98
C ASP A 42 -1.75 7.51 5.05
N LYS A 43 -1.62 8.23 3.93
CA LYS A 43 -0.81 9.43 3.75
C LYS A 43 0.68 9.23 4.07
N PHE A 44 1.19 8.01 3.99
CA PHE A 44 2.62 7.79 4.21
C PHE A 44 3.45 8.47 3.11
N PRO A 45 4.61 9.07 3.46
CA PRO A 45 5.48 9.70 2.48
C PRO A 45 5.93 8.72 1.39
N MET A 46 5.94 9.19 0.14
CA MET A 46 6.63 8.54 -0.97
C MET A 46 7.56 9.52 -1.64
N TYR A 47 8.72 9.05 -2.08
CA TYR A 47 9.68 9.88 -2.79
C TYR A 47 10.37 9.08 -3.89
N LEU A 48 10.81 9.80 -4.91
CA LEU A 48 11.57 9.26 -6.02
C LEU A 48 13.05 9.48 -5.73
N LEU A 49 13.84 8.42 -5.88
CA LEU A 49 15.28 8.58 -5.99
C LEU A 49 15.61 8.84 -7.45
N PRO A 50 16.15 10.04 -7.80
CA PRO A 50 16.58 10.29 -9.16
C PRO A 50 17.72 9.34 -9.49
N ASN A 51 17.63 8.68 -10.64
CA ASN A 51 18.72 7.88 -11.18
C ASN A 51 18.97 8.33 -12.61
N SER A 52 20.20 8.74 -12.91
CA SER A 52 20.57 9.29 -14.22
C SER A 52 20.59 8.23 -15.33
N SER A 53 20.62 6.94 -14.97
CA SER A 53 20.80 5.82 -15.90
C SER A 53 19.63 4.81 -15.91
N SER A 54 18.58 5.01 -15.11
CA SER A 54 17.42 4.11 -15.06
C SER A 54 16.14 4.84 -14.62
N PRO A 55 14.95 4.25 -14.83
CA PRO A 55 13.70 4.83 -14.34
C PRO A 55 13.76 5.10 -12.82
N PRO A 56 13.13 6.20 -12.35
CA PRO A 56 13.21 6.59 -10.95
C PRO A 56 12.62 5.48 -10.05
N VAL A 57 13.36 5.12 -9.00
CA VAL A 57 12.90 4.11 -8.03
C VAL A 57 11.97 4.78 -7.02
N VAL A 58 10.74 4.28 -6.93
CA VAL A 58 9.77 4.76 -5.96
C VAL A 58 10.07 4.16 -4.58
N SER A 59 10.29 5.04 -3.61
CA SER A 59 10.44 4.65 -2.21
C SER A 59 9.11 4.78 -1.47
N PHE A 60 8.71 3.69 -0.83
CA PHE A 60 7.53 3.59 0.01
C PHE A 60 7.94 3.65 1.48
N SER A 61 7.03 4.10 2.33
CA SER A 61 7.29 4.13 3.76
C SER A 61 6.09 3.63 4.56
N PHE A 62 6.38 3.07 5.71
CA PHE A 62 5.44 2.77 6.77
C PHE A 62 5.99 3.29 8.08
N VAL A 63 5.21 4.09 8.79
CA VAL A 63 5.57 4.58 10.13
C VAL A 63 4.87 3.68 11.14
N ASP A 64 5.68 2.87 11.84
CA ASP A 64 5.22 2.03 12.93
C ASP A 64 4.90 2.90 14.15
N PRO A 65 3.64 2.93 14.59
CA PRO A 65 3.24 3.66 15.80
C PRO A 65 3.83 3.09 17.11
N GLY A 66 4.56 1.97 17.06
CA GLY A 66 5.13 1.31 18.23
C GLY A 66 4.10 0.52 19.04
N LEU A 67 3.01 0.10 18.39
CA LEU A 67 1.97 -0.73 19.01
C LEU A 67 2.48 -2.16 19.26
N GLU A 68 1.75 -2.90 20.10
CA GLU A 68 2.12 -4.27 20.46
C GLU A 68 2.03 -5.27 19.30
N SER A 69 1.26 -4.96 18.24
CA SER A 69 1.07 -5.85 17.09
C SER A 69 1.48 -5.25 15.74
N LEU A 70 1.79 -6.13 14.79
CA LEU A 70 2.11 -5.82 13.39
C LEU A 70 0.86 -5.77 12.48
N ASP A 71 -0.34 -5.69 13.03
CA ASP A 71 -1.56 -5.86 12.23
C ASP A 71 -1.83 -4.66 11.31
N SER A 72 -1.49 -3.45 11.76
CA SER A 72 -1.50 -2.25 10.91
C SER A 72 -0.51 -2.39 9.75
N PHE A 73 0.67 -2.95 10.01
CA PHE A 73 1.68 -3.22 9.00
C PHE A 73 1.20 -4.26 7.99
N LYS A 74 0.62 -5.38 8.44
CA LYS A 74 0.03 -6.40 7.55
C LYS A 74 -1.07 -5.81 6.66
N THR A 75 -1.95 -4.99 7.24
CA THR A 75 -3.03 -4.33 6.50
C THR A 75 -2.47 -3.38 5.44
N HIS A 76 -1.42 -2.63 5.78
CA HIS A 76 -0.72 -1.78 4.82
C HIS A 76 -0.09 -2.60 3.69
N LEU A 77 0.60 -3.70 3.99
CA LEU A 77 1.16 -4.57 2.96
C LEU A 77 0.08 -5.14 2.03
N GLN A 78 -1.02 -5.66 2.58
CA GLN A 78 -2.14 -6.18 1.79
C GLN A 78 -2.69 -5.14 0.79
N ALA A 79 -2.78 -3.88 1.19
CA ALA A 79 -3.25 -2.81 0.32
C ALA A 79 -2.24 -2.45 -0.80
N TYR A 80 -0.93 -2.57 -0.55
CA TYR A 80 0.12 -2.13 -1.48
C TYR A 80 0.71 -3.25 -2.35
N LEU A 81 0.59 -4.52 -1.95
CA LEU A 81 1.14 -5.64 -2.71
C LEU A 81 0.71 -5.66 -4.19
N PRO A 82 -0.55 -5.41 -4.56
CA PRO A 82 -0.95 -5.34 -5.97
C PRO A 82 -0.13 -4.33 -6.77
N LEU A 83 0.16 -3.15 -6.19
CA LEU A 83 1.02 -2.13 -6.78
C LEU A 83 2.47 -2.60 -6.84
N PHE A 84 3.00 -3.18 -5.76
CA PHE A 84 4.39 -3.64 -5.71
C PHE A 84 4.72 -4.66 -6.80
N PHE A 85 3.80 -5.57 -7.12
CA PHE A 85 3.98 -6.54 -8.19
C PHE A 85 3.95 -5.93 -9.60
N GLN A 86 3.55 -4.68 -9.76
CA GLN A 86 3.63 -3.98 -11.06
C GLN A 86 4.97 -3.30 -11.30
N LEU A 87 5.70 -2.99 -10.23
CA LEU A 87 6.92 -2.20 -10.28
C LEU A 87 8.13 -3.06 -10.63
N GLN A 88 9.12 -2.49 -11.31
CA GLN A 88 10.39 -3.17 -11.58
C GLN A 88 11.24 -3.32 -10.32
N SER A 89 11.17 -2.33 -9.42
CA SER A 89 11.91 -2.30 -8.17
C SER A 89 11.05 -1.72 -7.07
N VAL A 90 11.21 -2.25 -5.85
CA VAL A 90 10.51 -1.76 -4.66
C VAL A 90 11.54 -1.43 -3.59
N ARG A 91 11.52 -0.19 -3.11
CA ARG A 91 12.28 0.24 -1.93
C ARG A 91 11.31 0.61 -0.83
N PHE A 92 11.40 -0.08 0.30
CA PHE A 92 10.45 0.04 1.38
C PHE A 92 11.13 0.42 2.69
N HIS A 93 10.71 1.55 3.26
CA HIS A 93 11.21 2.09 4.52
C HIS A 93 10.26 1.76 5.66
N TYR A 94 10.72 0.95 6.61
CA TYR A 94 10.06 0.72 7.89
C TYR A 94 10.64 1.67 8.93
N ILE A 95 9.84 2.65 9.34
CA ILE A 95 10.24 3.73 10.25
C ILE A 95 9.62 3.43 11.61
N ALA A 96 10.44 3.28 12.65
CA ALA A 96 9.92 2.98 13.99
C ALA A 96 10.79 3.59 15.09
N THR A 97 10.19 3.81 16.27
CA THR A 97 10.92 4.27 17.46
C THR A 97 11.60 3.13 18.23
N ARG A 98 11.25 1.88 17.92
CA ARG A 98 11.76 0.67 18.58
C ARG A 98 12.13 -0.36 17.53
N GLU A 99 13.13 -1.17 17.85
CA GLU A 99 13.59 -2.26 16.97
C GLU A 99 12.82 -3.57 17.21
N THR A 100 11.90 -3.60 18.18
CA THR A 100 11.20 -4.80 18.65
C THR A 100 10.56 -5.62 17.54
N HIS A 101 10.00 -4.94 16.52
CA HIS A 101 9.36 -5.60 15.38
C HIS A 101 10.20 -5.62 14.11
N HIS A 102 11.44 -5.11 14.12
CA HIS A 102 12.25 -4.94 12.92
C HIS A 102 12.39 -6.24 12.11
N ASN A 103 12.91 -7.30 12.75
CA ASN A 103 13.15 -8.58 12.07
C ASN A 103 11.84 -9.20 11.56
N ARG A 104 10.80 -9.19 12.39
CA ARG A 104 9.51 -9.76 12.04
C ARG A 104 8.82 -8.99 10.92
N ALA A 105 8.93 -7.67 10.89
CA ALA A 105 8.41 -6.83 9.81
C ALA A 105 9.16 -7.11 8.49
N LYS A 106 10.49 -7.24 8.55
CA LYS A 106 11.31 -7.61 7.40
C LYS A 106 10.93 -8.98 6.85
N GLU A 107 10.82 -9.99 7.71
CA GLU A 107 10.42 -11.35 7.34
C GLU A 107 9.03 -11.39 6.70
N LEU A 108 8.05 -10.69 7.29
CA LEU A 108 6.71 -10.58 6.72
C LEU A 108 6.73 -9.95 5.33
N PHE A 109 7.46 -8.85 5.17
CA PHE A 109 7.56 -8.14 3.89
C PHE A 109 8.26 -8.98 2.83
N MET A 110 9.47 -9.47 3.11
CA MET A 110 10.26 -10.26 2.16
C MET A 110 9.57 -11.59 1.81
N GLY A 111 8.91 -12.23 2.78
CA GLY A 111 8.20 -13.49 2.56
C GLY A 111 7.06 -13.40 1.54
N HIS A 112 6.49 -12.21 1.27
CA HIS A 112 5.55 -12.04 0.16
C HIS A 112 6.25 -12.15 -1.20
N PHE A 113 7.44 -11.58 -1.34
CA PHE A 113 8.21 -11.62 -2.58
C PHE A 113 8.88 -12.97 -2.79
N ASP A 114 9.39 -13.60 -1.72
CA ASP A 114 9.97 -14.95 -1.82
C ASP A 114 8.95 -15.97 -2.32
N ARG A 115 7.69 -15.88 -1.83
CA ARG A 115 6.58 -16.68 -2.39
C ARG A 115 6.30 -16.28 -3.83
N HIS A 116 6.11 -15.00 -4.12
CA HIS A 116 5.76 -14.54 -5.48
C HIS A 116 6.82 -14.90 -6.54
N TRP A 117 8.10 -14.84 -6.20
CA TRP A 117 9.21 -15.22 -7.08
C TRP A 117 9.36 -16.72 -7.27
N ASN A 118 8.83 -17.52 -6.35
CA ASN A 118 8.80 -18.97 -6.50
C ASN A 118 7.55 -19.38 -7.30
N PRO A 119 7.71 -19.83 -8.57
CA PRO A 119 6.59 -20.24 -9.40
C PRO A 119 5.84 -21.45 -8.86
N ASP A 120 6.49 -22.26 -8.03
CA ASP A 120 5.96 -23.48 -7.39
C ASP A 120 5.46 -23.24 -5.95
N SER A 121 5.50 -21.99 -5.47
CA SER A 121 4.86 -21.66 -4.19
C SER A 121 3.34 -21.88 -4.27
N PRO A 122 2.66 -22.11 -3.12
CA PRO A 122 1.20 -22.10 -3.10
C PRO A 122 0.66 -20.79 -3.65
N GLU A 123 -0.30 -20.88 -4.57
CA GLU A 123 -0.85 -19.72 -5.32
C GLU A 123 0.19 -19.04 -6.25
N GLY A 124 1.27 -19.75 -6.56
CA GLY A 124 2.31 -19.32 -7.49
C GLY A 124 1.87 -19.39 -8.95
N LEU A 125 2.84 -19.18 -9.85
CA LEU A 125 2.59 -19.13 -11.29
C LEU A 125 2.02 -20.44 -11.84
N VAL A 126 2.52 -21.58 -11.37
CA VAL A 126 2.11 -22.91 -11.83
C VAL A 126 0.64 -23.18 -11.43
N ASP A 127 0.30 -22.90 -10.18
CA ASP A 127 -1.07 -23.02 -9.67
C ASP A 127 -2.02 -22.11 -10.45
N PHE A 128 -1.60 -20.86 -10.72
CA PHE A 128 -2.36 -19.92 -11.53
C PHE A 128 -2.64 -20.46 -12.93
N PHE A 129 -1.64 -21.03 -13.63
CA PHE A 129 -1.81 -21.59 -14.97
C PHE A 129 -2.79 -22.76 -14.98
N CYS A 130 -2.63 -23.69 -14.02
CA CYS A 130 -3.52 -24.83 -13.85
C CYS A 130 -4.95 -24.38 -13.57
N LEU A 131 -5.14 -23.47 -12.61
CA LEU A 131 -6.45 -22.96 -12.23
C LEU A 131 -7.13 -22.22 -13.37
N ARG A 132 -6.39 -21.36 -14.08
CA ARG A 132 -6.90 -20.63 -15.24
C ARG A 132 -7.31 -21.57 -16.37
N LYS A 133 -6.51 -22.59 -16.68
CA LYS A 133 -6.84 -23.60 -17.71
C LYS A 133 -8.14 -24.33 -17.39
N ARG A 134 -8.40 -24.66 -16.11
CA ARG A 134 -9.65 -25.28 -15.67
C ARG A 134 -10.86 -24.35 -15.84
N ILE A 135 -10.71 -23.08 -15.45
CA ILE A 135 -11.74 -22.05 -15.63
C ILE A 135 -12.09 -21.89 -17.11
N GLU A 136 -11.09 -21.71 -17.97
CA GLU A 136 -11.27 -21.55 -19.42
C GLU A 136 -11.78 -22.84 -20.10
N GLY A 137 -11.54 -24.01 -19.51
CA GLY A 137 -12.11 -25.29 -19.93
C GLY A 137 -13.57 -25.50 -19.51
N GLY A 138 -14.22 -24.53 -18.87
CA GLY A 138 -15.61 -24.60 -18.45
C GLY A 138 -15.85 -25.24 -17.08
N GLU A 139 -14.80 -25.50 -16.29
CA GLU A 139 -14.93 -26.08 -14.95
C GLU A 139 -15.19 -25.04 -13.85
N ALA A 140 -15.42 -23.77 -14.21
CA ALA A 140 -15.61 -22.69 -13.24
C ALA A 140 -16.74 -22.97 -12.23
N GLY A 141 -17.82 -23.63 -12.66
CA GLY A 141 -18.94 -24.01 -11.78
C GLY A 141 -18.61 -25.11 -10.75
N LYS A 142 -17.45 -25.77 -10.85
CA LYS A 142 -16.97 -26.79 -9.90
C LYS A 142 -15.97 -26.23 -8.89
N LEU A 143 -15.56 -24.98 -9.04
CA LEU A 143 -14.58 -24.32 -8.18
C LEU A 143 -15.24 -23.72 -6.95
N SER A 144 -14.50 -23.71 -5.84
CA SER A 144 -14.95 -23.04 -4.62
C SER A 144 -14.87 -21.52 -4.76
N THR A 145 -15.59 -20.80 -3.91
CA THR A 145 -15.44 -19.34 -3.80
C THR A 145 -14.00 -18.94 -3.50
N ALA A 146 -13.28 -19.73 -2.70
CA ALA A 146 -11.88 -19.48 -2.38
C ALA A 146 -10.99 -19.57 -3.63
N ASP A 147 -11.19 -20.58 -4.49
CA ASP A 147 -10.46 -20.72 -5.75
C ASP A 147 -10.68 -19.52 -6.68
N LEU A 148 -11.92 -19.00 -6.74
CA LEU A 148 -12.24 -17.83 -7.56
C LEU A 148 -11.56 -16.56 -7.03
N ILE A 149 -11.47 -16.41 -5.71
CA ILE A 149 -10.73 -15.31 -5.08
C ILE A 149 -9.24 -15.42 -5.39
N VAL A 150 -8.66 -16.61 -5.20
CA VAL A 150 -7.24 -16.87 -5.54
C VAL A 150 -6.96 -16.57 -7.01
N HIS A 151 -7.85 -16.97 -7.93
CA HIS A 151 -7.71 -16.66 -9.35
C HIS A 151 -7.81 -15.15 -9.63
N ALA A 152 -8.75 -14.44 -9.00
CA ALA A 152 -8.88 -12.99 -9.16
C ALA A 152 -7.61 -12.26 -8.68
N ASP A 153 -7.08 -12.64 -7.52
CA ASP A 153 -5.83 -12.09 -6.99
C ASP A 153 -4.64 -12.44 -7.87
N ALA A 154 -4.54 -13.69 -8.34
CA ALA A 154 -3.49 -14.13 -9.26
C ALA A 154 -3.53 -13.36 -10.58
N LYS A 155 -4.72 -13.02 -11.10
CA LYS A 155 -4.86 -12.15 -12.28
C LYS A 155 -4.35 -10.74 -12.04
N LEU A 156 -4.43 -10.22 -10.82
CA LEU A 156 -3.83 -8.92 -10.49
C LEU A 156 -2.31 -9.03 -10.38
N LYS A 157 -1.80 -10.12 -9.79
CA LYS A 157 -0.36 -10.39 -9.61
C LYS A 157 0.35 -10.67 -10.94
N PHE A 158 -0.21 -11.52 -11.80
CA PHE A 158 0.41 -12.05 -13.02
C PHE A 158 -0.18 -11.46 -14.31
N ASN A 159 -0.35 -10.13 -14.35
CA ASN A 159 -1.09 -9.47 -15.44
C ASN A 159 -0.26 -9.06 -16.66
N HIS A 160 1.06 -9.28 -16.65
CA HIS A 160 1.93 -8.72 -17.69
C HIS A 160 1.95 -9.60 -18.95
N SER A 161 2.16 -8.98 -20.12
CA SER A 161 2.11 -9.66 -21.43
C SER A 161 3.02 -10.88 -21.51
N GLY A 162 4.24 -10.81 -20.95
CA GLY A 162 5.14 -11.96 -20.90
C GLY A 162 4.57 -13.20 -20.18
N ILE A 163 3.76 -13.05 -19.11
CA ILE A 163 3.10 -14.20 -18.47
C ILE A 163 2.00 -14.74 -19.38
N GLU A 164 1.24 -13.85 -20.02
CA GLU A 164 0.20 -14.26 -20.96
C GLU A 164 0.80 -15.10 -22.09
N ASP A 165 1.90 -14.65 -22.67
CA ASP A 165 2.60 -15.38 -23.73
C ASP A 165 3.11 -16.75 -23.23
N LEU A 166 3.68 -16.81 -22.01
CA LEU A 166 4.07 -18.07 -21.38
C LEU A 166 2.88 -19.02 -21.18
N TYR A 167 1.76 -18.48 -20.73
CA TYR A 167 0.53 -19.24 -20.52
C TYR A 167 0.04 -19.84 -21.84
N GLN A 168 -0.01 -19.05 -22.93
CA GLN A 168 -0.47 -19.54 -24.23
C GLN A 168 0.47 -20.62 -24.81
N LYS A 169 1.79 -20.42 -24.70
CA LYS A 169 2.78 -21.41 -25.16
C LYS A 169 2.71 -22.71 -24.35
N TRP A 170 2.60 -22.61 -23.03
CA TRP A 170 2.40 -23.79 -22.18
C TRP A 170 1.08 -24.50 -22.48
N ARG A 171 -0.02 -23.74 -22.61
CA ARG A 171 -1.36 -24.29 -22.88
C ARG A 171 -1.42 -25.05 -24.20
N SER A 172 -0.72 -24.57 -25.24
CA SER A 172 -0.62 -25.22 -26.55
C SER A 172 0.40 -26.37 -26.60
N GLY A 173 1.08 -26.67 -25.50
CA GLY A 173 2.07 -27.75 -25.41
C GLY A 173 3.44 -27.39 -26.01
N GLN A 174 3.67 -26.13 -26.38
CA GLN A 174 4.97 -25.66 -26.90
C GLN A 174 6.03 -25.57 -25.79
N LEU A 175 5.60 -25.34 -24.54
CA LEU A 175 6.49 -25.29 -23.37
C LEU A 175 6.09 -26.29 -22.30
N SER A 176 7.08 -26.93 -21.69
CA SER A 176 6.91 -27.64 -20.41
C SER A 176 6.92 -26.66 -19.23
N PHE A 177 6.45 -27.10 -18.07
CA PHE A 177 6.55 -26.27 -16.86
C PHE A 177 7.99 -25.94 -16.48
N ASP A 178 8.96 -26.82 -16.76
CA ASP A 178 10.38 -26.52 -16.47
C ASP A 178 10.90 -25.35 -17.30
N GLN A 179 10.46 -25.24 -18.56
CA GLN A 179 10.77 -24.10 -19.40
C GLN A 179 10.04 -22.83 -18.92
N VAL A 180 8.77 -22.94 -18.53
CA VAL A 180 8.01 -21.83 -17.93
C VAL A 180 8.71 -21.29 -16.68
N ARG A 181 9.17 -22.16 -15.77
CA ARG A 181 9.90 -21.76 -14.55
C ARG A 181 11.17 -20.99 -14.88
N LYS A 182 11.92 -21.46 -15.87
CA LYS A 182 13.15 -20.80 -16.33
C LYS A 182 12.86 -19.43 -16.93
N GLU A 183 11.89 -19.33 -17.83
CA GLU A 183 11.54 -18.06 -18.49
C GLU A 183 10.91 -17.06 -17.51
N TYR A 184 10.17 -17.54 -16.50
CA TYR A 184 9.58 -16.68 -15.48
C TYR A 184 10.61 -15.87 -14.69
N GLN A 185 11.84 -16.37 -14.51
CA GLN A 185 12.89 -15.66 -13.78
C GLN A 185 13.21 -14.29 -14.37
N ALA A 186 13.17 -14.16 -15.70
CA ALA A 186 13.42 -12.91 -16.41
C ALA A 186 12.20 -11.98 -16.43
N LEU A 187 11.03 -12.52 -16.11
CA LEU A 187 9.74 -11.83 -16.17
C LEU A 187 9.22 -11.40 -14.79
N ARG A 188 9.78 -11.96 -13.71
CA ARG A 188 9.35 -11.70 -12.34
C ARG A 188 9.35 -10.19 -12.03
N ARG A 189 8.31 -9.74 -11.35
CA ARG A 189 8.21 -8.36 -10.85
C ARG A 189 7.80 -8.34 -9.38
N PRO A 190 8.38 -7.46 -8.56
CA PRO A 190 9.58 -6.69 -8.83
C PRO A 190 10.82 -7.57 -9.00
N GLU A 191 11.81 -7.11 -9.75
CA GLU A 191 13.10 -7.81 -9.89
C GLU A 191 13.95 -7.63 -8.63
N THR A 192 13.89 -6.43 -8.04
CA THR A 192 14.65 -6.06 -6.85
C THR A 192 13.73 -5.50 -5.77
N VAL A 193 13.94 -5.97 -4.54
CA VAL A 193 13.19 -5.52 -3.36
C VAL A 193 14.19 -5.19 -2.27
N THR A 194 14.09 -3.98 -1.72
CA THR A 194 14.92 -3.52 -0.62
C THR A 194 14.05 -3.15 0.56
N PHE A 195 14.31 -3.76 1.71
CA PHE A 195 13.70 -3.39 2.99
C PHE A 195 14.71 -2.62 3.83
N ILE A 196 14.34 -1.43 4.28
CA ILE A 196 15.21 -0.51 5.01
C ILE A 196 14.55 -0.19 6.33
N PHE A 197 15.29 -0.38 7.40
CA PHE A 197 14.88 0.07 8.72
C PHE A 197 15.45 1.45 9.00
N SER A 198 14.60 2.33 9.49
CA SER A 198 14.97 3.70 9.84
C SER A 198 14.53 3.96 11.28
N PRO A 199 15.40 3.75 12.27
CA PRO A 199 15.09 4.07 13.65
C PRO A 199 14.94 5.59 13.77
N VAL A 200 13.88 6.03 14.44
CA VAL A 200 13.66 7.44 14.73
C VAL A 200 13.64 7.65 16.23
N ASN A 201 14.34 8.69 16.69
CA ASN A 201 14.31 9.13 18.08
C ASN A 201 12.96 9.82 18.35
N GLY A 202 11.90 9.04 18.51
CA GLY A 202 10.59 9.54 18.90
C GLY A 202 10.50 9.64 20.41
N GLN A 203 10.08 10.81 20.92
CA GLN A 203 9.39 10.83 22.20
C GLN A 203 8.12 9.99 22.03
N VAL A 204 8.07 8.83 22.68
CA VAL A 204 6.93 7.89 22.66
C VAL A 204 5.60 8.63 22.95
N ALA A 205 5.67 9.73 23.72
CA ALA A 205 4.57 10.65 24.02
C ALA A 205 3.83 11.23 22.81
N LEU A 206 4.43 11.32 21.62
CA LEU A 206 3.76 11.81 20.41
C LEU A 206 2.80 10.78 19.78
N PHE A 207 3.00 9.49 20.08
CA PHE A 207 2.21 8.38 19.53
C PHE A 207 1.29 7.73 20.57
N GLU A 208 1.49 8.01 21.86
CA GLU A 208 0.57 7.62 22.92
C GLU A 208 -0.73 8.44 22.83
N ARG A 209 -1.81 7.82 22.37
CA ARG A 209 -3.16 8.30 22.74
C ARG A 209 -3.26 8.19 24.25
N HIS A 210 -3.15 9.31 24.98
CA HIS A 210 -3.46 9.35 26.40
C HIS A 210 -4.86 8.76 26.64
N PRO A 211 -4.98 7.55 27.23
CA PRO A 211 -6.27 7.03 27.63
C PRO A 211 -6.61 7.77 28.91
N ARG A 212 -7.55 8.71 28.82
CA ARG A 212 -8.18 9.38 29.97
C ARG A 212 -7.25 10.22 30.85
N THR A 213 -6.70 11.30 30.32
CA THR A 213 -6.49 12.47 31.19
C THR A 213 -7.84 13.18 31.31
N LEU A 214 -8.59 12.81 32.35
CA LEU A 214 -9.62 13.68 32.91
C LEU A 214 -8.96 15.04 33.12
N VAL A 215 -9.33 16.02 32.29
CA VAL A 215 -8.99 17.42 32.51
C VAL A 215 -9.56 17.77 33.88
N LYS A 216 -8.71 17.77 34.90
CA LYS A 216 -9.08 18.32 36.20
C LYS A 216 -9.34 19.81 35.94
N PRO A 217 -10.56 20.34 36.19
CA PRO A 217 -10.80 21.74 36.00
C PRO A 217 -9.85 22.52 36.90
N ALA A 218 -9.18 23.51 36.32
CA ALA A 218 -8.22 24.35 37.01
C ALA A 218 -8.86 24.93 38.27
N ARG A 219 -8.18 24.68 39.39
CA ARG A 219 -8.50 25.19 40.72
C ARG A 219 -8.57 26.73 40.62
N LYS A 220 -9.73 27.32 40.90
CA LYS A 220 -9.93 28.77 40.98
C LYS A 220 -8.91 29.36 41.96
N SER A 221 -7.91 30.07 41.46
CA SER A 221 -7.15 31.05 42.23
C SER A 221 -7.89 32.39 42.14
N ALA A 222 -8.21 32.93 43.32
CA ALA A 222 -8.88 34.20 43.52
C ALA A 222 -8.01 35.38 43.08
N GLY A 223 -8.65 36.45 42.60
CA GLY A 223 -8.07 37.79 42.50
C GLY A 223 -8.35 38.50 41.17
N PRO A 224 -9.13 39.61 41.15
CA PRO A 224 -9.52 40.27 39.91
C PRO A 224 -8.40 41.18 39.42
N ARG A 225 -7.88 40.94 38.21
CA ARG A 225 -7.16 41.98 37.47
C ARG A 225 -8.11 42.60 36.46
N ARG A 226 -8.46 43.87 36.72
CA ARG A 226 -9.22 44.75 35.82
C ARG A 226 -8.54 44.78 34.45
N PHE A 227 -9.29 44.39 33.42
CA PHE A 227 -8.93 44.60 32.02
C PHE A 227 -9.57 45.92 31.60
N THR A 228 -8.76 46.99 31.52
CA THR A 228 -9.15 48.24 30.86
C THR A 228 -8.71 48.15 29.41
N GLY A 229 -9.59 47.66 28.55
CA GLY A 229 -9.44 47.72 27.10
C GLY A 229 -10.68 48.40 26.55
N ASP A 230 -10.55 49.70 26.25
CA ASP A 230 -11.56 50.47 25.55
C ASP A 230 -11.77 49.88 24.15
N PHE A 231 -12.98 49.38 23.90
CA PHE A 231 -13.52 49.15 22.57
C PHE A 231 -14.61 50.18 22.32
N THR A 232 -14.25 51.28 21.67
CA THR A 232 -15.22 52.15 21.00
C THR A 232 -15.17 51.89 19.50
N PRO A 233 -16.26 51.47 18.86
CA PRO A 233 -16.37 51.44 17.41
C PRO A 233 -16.81 52.83 16.92
N ASN A 234 -15.98 53.50 16.13
CA ASN A 234 -16.39 54.72 15.42
C ASN A 234 -17.28 54.35 14.22
N PHE A 235 -18.59 54.41 14.43
CA PHE A 235 -19.56 54.65 13.36
C PHE A 235 -20.27 55.97 13.68
N ALA A 236 -19.99 57.00 12.90
CA ALA A 236 -20.88 58.14 12.74
C ALA A 236 -21.01 58.41 11.25
N GLY A 237 -22.22 58.22 10.73
CA GLY A 237 -22.61 58.69 9.41
C GLY A 237 -23.13 60.13 9.49
N SER A 238 -23.05 60.79 8.33
CA SER A 238 -23.92 61.83 7.80
C SER A 238 -24.04 63.16 8.55
N GLU A 239 -23.72 64.25 7.85
CA GLU A 239 -24.63 65.37 7.61
C GLU A 239 -24.23 65.99 6.26
N ARG A 240 -25.14 65.97 5.28
CA ARG A 240 -25.85 67.13 4.68
C ARG A 240 -25.03 67.92 3.68
#